data_AF-A0A3S0VID5-F1
#
_entry.id   AF-A0A3S0VID5-F1
#
_cell.length_a   1.000
_cell.length_b   1.000
_cell.length_c   1.000
_cell.angle_alpha   90.00
_cell.angle_beta   90.00
_cell.angle_gamma   90.00
#
_symmetry.space_group_name_H-M   'P 1'
#
loop_
_entity.id
_entity.type
_entity.pdbx_description
1 polymer ?
#
loop_
_entity_poly.entity_id
_entity_poly.type
_entity_poly.pdbx_seq_one_letter_code
_entity_poly.pdbx_strand_id
1 'polypeptide(L)'
;MSGGLEGRYRRLLRAYPSAWRSENEEVVLGLLDVAEAEGRERPAPGERWVLATDGVAHRLDRRVSIVAAVTAFGAATAGAAAYLFAAVELASIGLGWLASALLLLIVPIGLVVSVSALLRSTHRVGPRSALAAILFGAPSSGAAFVAAVLWSVGFEAADAGRPTSEAENLLLLGCVVVAWVLGAATIWVLSRPLVGRGVLATVGGLAAAVVSTPIIGFALFSPLTGIVFAAGAVVLALVAGRTTTARTTTGQADAPRVQAPPDVPPASLPGYVMGTAPLASGFRGTPLLTAALAAGLVAVVVALTGSLWLPALDGTEAMNLGLGLGSLAAAVTVGVAALALVRSGALPWPGAVAAVLGPVVTGGGQLVAGMTGIDPWTFWMIGSALVGVAVATLVARFVRRRYPATGRIAAVASGVLAGLGYAVIPGIVVTAYLPFIAPIVAGILVLSRRGRRRTPRELSPTFTPSF
;
A
#
# COMPACT_ATOMS: atom_id res chain seq x y z
N MET A 1 8.93 47.96 -13.22
CA MET A 1 8.07 46.89 -13.76
C MET A 1 8.07 45.61 -12.89
N SER A 2 9.04 45.44 -11.98
CA SER A 2 9.18 44.29 -11.07
C SER A 2 7.99 44.01 -10.13
N GLY A 3 7.35 45.05 -9.57
CA GLY A 3 6.27 44.88 -8.58
C GLY A 3 5.03 44.10 -9.07
N GLY A 4 4.76 44.12 -10.39
CA GLY A 4 3.66 43.36 -10.99
C GLY A 4 3.96 41.85 -11.11
N LEU A 5 5.22 41.48 -11.35
CA LEU A 5 5.66 40.09 -11.43
C LEU A 5 5.81 39.49 -10.02
N GLU A 6 6.43 40.23 -9.11
CA GLU A 6 6.59 39.87 -7.69
C GLU A 6 5.24 39.63 -7.02
N GLY A 7 4.25 40.52 -7.26
CA GLY A 7 2.89 40.35 -6.75
C GLY A 7 2.20 39.07 -7.24
N ARG A 8 2.53 38.59 -8.46
CA ARG A 8 2.01 37.32 -8.99
C ARG A 8 2.68 36.12 -8.33
N TYR A 9 4.00 36.15 -8.14
CA TYR A 9 4.72 35.10 -7.40
C TYR A 9 4.24 35.00 -5.95
N ARG A 10 4.13 36.13 -5.23
CA ARG A 10 3.56 36.16 -3.87
C ARG A 10 2.15 35.59 -3.80
N ARG A 11 1.32 35.84 -4.83
CA ARG A 11 -0.04 35.25 -4.90
C ARG A 11 0.01 33.73 -5.04
N LEU A 12 0.91 33.19 -5.85
CA LEU A 12 1.13 31.74 -5.98
C LEU A 12 1.61 31.14 -4.66
N LEU A 13 2.52 31.84 -3.96
CA LEU A 13 3.04 31.39 -2.67
C LEU A 13 1.95 31.30 -1.59
N ARG A 14 0.82 32.00 -1.69
CA ARG A 14 -0.32 31.84 -0.75
C ARG A 14 -0.86 30.41 -0.67
N ALA A 15 -0.60 29.58 -1.69
CA ALA A 15 -0.89 28.15 -1.62
C ALA A 15 -0.14 27.46 -0.47
N TYR A 16 1.05 27.94 -0.10
CA TYR A 16 1.86 27.42 1.00
C TYR A 16 1.35 27.88 2.39
N PRO A 17 1.58 27.07 3.44
CA PRO A 17 1.34 27.48 4.83
C PRO A 17 2.08 28.77 5.20
N SER A 18 1.50 29.58 6.09
CA SER A 18 2.11 30.84 6.54
C SER A 18 3.49 30.64 7.18
N ALA A 19 3.64 29.62 8.03
CA ALA A 19 4.91 29.30 8.69
C ALA A 19 6.01 28.92 7.69
N TRP A 20 5.66 28.22 6.61
CA TRP A 20 6.63 27.88 5.57
C TRP A 20 7.05 29.15 4.80
N ARG A 21 6.09 30.03 4.50
CA ARG A 21 6.37 31.28 3.79
C ARG A 21 7.29 32.20 4.58
N SER A 22 7.09 32.36 5.88
CA SER A 22 7.97 33.22 6.70
C SER A 22 9.44 32.81 6.67
N GLU A 23 9.75 31.55 6.37
CA GLU A 23 11.12 31.03 6.35
C GLU A 23 11.69 30.89 4.93
N ASN A 24 10.86 30.73 3.90
CA ASN A 24 11.29 30.32 2.57
C ASN A 24 10.83 31.24 1.43
N GLU A 25 9.96 32.22 1.71
CA GLU A 25 9.38 33.10 0.69
C GLU A 25 10.47 33.88 -0.05
N GLU A 26 11.44 34.45 0.66
CA GLU A 26 12.55 35.21 0.04
C GLU A 26 13.41 34.34 -0.88
N VAL A 27 13.69 33.10 -0.48
CA VAL A 27 14.48 32.15 -1.30
C VAL A 27 13.76 31.81 -2.60
N VAL A 28 12.45 31.59 -2.55
CA VAL A 28 11.67 31.30 -3.76
C VAL A 28 11.44 32.54 -4.62
N LEU A 29 11.41 33.73 -4.01
CA LEU A 29 11.45 34.98 -4.75
C LEU A 29 12.77 35.19 -5.50
N GLY A 30 13.85 34.47 -5.21
CA GLY A 30 15.05 34.43 -6.07
C GLY A 30 14.78 33.87 -7.48
N LEU A 31 13.67 33.15 -7.71
CA LEU A 31 13.21 32.79 -9.06
C LEU A 31 12.70 34.01 -9.86
N LEU A 32 12.38 35.11 -9.19
CA LEU A 32 12.04 36.39 -9.81
C LEU A 32 13.23 36.88 -10.64
N ASP A 33 14.45 36.81 -10.10
CA ASP A 33 15.65 37.32 -10.76
C ASP A 33 15.91 36.62 -12.10
N VAL A 34 15.65 35.30 -12.16
CA VAL A 34 15.73 34.51 -13.39
C VAL A 34 14.66 34.95 -14.39
N ALA A 35 13.43 35.16 -13.93
CA ALA A 35 12.34 35.62 -14.79
C ALA A 35 12.55 37.05 -15.29
N GLU A 36 13.14 37.93 -14.48
CA GLU A 36 13.50 39.30 -14.85
C GLU A 36 14.66 39.33 -15.85
N ALA A 37 15.70 38.51 -15.65
CA ALA A 37 16.80 38.37 -16.61
C ALA A 37 16.33 37.87 -17.99
N GLU A 38 15.28 37.04 -18.02
CA GLU A 38 14.63 36.57 -19.24
C GLU A 38 13.60 37.56 -19.82
N GLY A 39 13.41 38.72 -19.20
CA GLY A 39 12.44 39.74 -19.62
C GLY A 39 10.97 39.30 -19.50
N ARG A 40 10.67 38.31 -18.65
CA ARG A 40 9.32 37.76 -18.52
C ARG A 40 8.45 38.65 -17.63
N GLU A 41 7.29 39.06 -18.15
CA GLU A 41 6.30 39.82 -17.36
C GLU A 41 5.37 38.94 -16.49
N ARG A 42 5.48 37.61 -16.63
CA ARG A 42 4.58 36.66 -15.98
C ARG A 42 5.28 35.32 -15.67
N PRO A 43 4.94 34.65 -14.56
CA PRO A 43 5.44 33.30 -14.29
C PRO A 43 4.98 32.36 -15.40
N ALA A 44 5.86 31.45 -15.80
CA ALA A 44 5.57 30.46 -16.82
C ALA A 44 4.41 29.54 -16.36
N PRO A 45 3.56 29.05 -17.27
CA PRO A 45 2.44 28.17 -16.88
C PRO A 45 2.89 26.95 -16.06
N GLY A 46 4.03 26.34 -16.41
CA GLY A 46 4.62 25.23 -15.66
C GLY A 46 5.03 25.61 -14.24
N GLU A 47 5.68 26.77 -14.05
CA GLU A 47 6.05 27.28 -12.72
C GLU A 47 4.82 27.48 -11.84
N ARG A 48 3.74 28.05 -12.38
CA ARG A 48 2.48 28.24 -11.64
C ARG A 48 1.91 26.93 -11.14
N TRP A 49 1.83 25.92 -12.02
CA TRP A 49 1.31 24.61 -11.67
C TRP A 49 2.18 23.92 -10.62
N VAL A 50 3.50 24.00 -10.75
CA VAL A 50 4.42 23.41 -9.79
C VAL A 50 4.31 24.10 -8.43
N LEU A 51 4.32 25.43 -8.36
CA LEU A 51 4.20 26.19 -7.11
C LEU A 51 2.84 25.98 -6.45
N ALA A 52 1.75 25.95 -7.22
CA ALA A 52 0.41 25.73 -6.67
C ALA A 52 0.27 24.30 -6.11
N THR A 53 0.69 23.28 -6.88
CA THR A 53 0.60 21.88 -6.45
C THR A 53 1.50 21.59 -5.25
N ASP A 54 2.73 22.13 -5.24
CA ASP A 54 3.64 21.96 -4.13
C ASP A 54 3.15 22.71 -2.87
N GLY A 55 2.58 23.91 -3.03
CA GLY A 55 1.96 24.65 -1.94
C GLY A 55 0.76 23.93 -1.30
N VAL A 56 -0.15 23.37 -2.11
CA VAL A 56 -1.28 22.56 -1.61
C VAL A 56 -0.78 21.30 -0.93
N ALA A 57 0.18 20.60 -1.52
CA ALA A 57 0.80 19.44 -0.88
C ALA A 57 1.50 19.83 0.43
N HIS A 58 1.99 21.07 0.55
CA HIS A 58 2.59 21.58 1.77
C HIS A 58 1.62 21.67 2.95
N ARG A 59 0.32 21.68 2.69
CA ARG A 59 -0.75 21.60 3.69
C ARG A 59 -1.08 20.18 4.12
N LEU A 60 -0.64 19.16 3.38
CA LEU A 60 -0.77 17.76 3.79
C LEU A 60 0.25 17.46 4.89
N ASP A 61 -0.07 17.92 6.10
CA ASP A 61 0.76 17.78 7.28
C ASP A 61 0.23 16.68 8.21
N ARG A 62 0.88 16.53 9.36
CA ARG A 62 0.44 15.56 10.36
C ARG A 62 -0.97 15.86 10.90
N ARG A 63 -1.36 17.14 11.02
CA ARG A 63 -2.69 17.49 11.55
C ARG A 63 -3.77 17.00 10.60
N VAL A 64 -3.59 17.22 9.29
CA VAL A 64 -4.47 16.66 8.25
C VAL A 64 -4.52 15.14 8.33
N SER A 65 -3.36 14.48 8.53
CA SER A 65 -3.31 13.02 8.68
C SER A 65 -4.14 12.50 9.86
N ILE A 66 -4.05 13.17 11.02
CA ILE A 66 -4.81 12.81 12.22
C ILE A 66 -6.30 13.06 12.02
N VAL A 67 -6.68 14.25 11.53
CA VAL A 67 -8.09 14.60 11.32
C VAL A 67 -8.72 13.62 10.34
N ALA A 68 -8.08 13.34 9.21
CA ALA A 68 -8.59 12.39 8.22
C ALA A 68 -8.71 10.96 8.79
N ALA A 69 -7.75 10.52 9.60
CA ALA A 69 -7.82 9.20 10.25
C ALA A 69 -8.96 9.11 11.29
N VAL A 70 -9.15 10.16 12.10
CA VAL A 70 -10.23 10.22 13.09
C VAL A 70 -11.59 10.28 12.41
N THR A 71 -11.73 11.07 11.33
CA THR A 71 -12.94 11.11 10.51
C THR A 71 -13.23 9.73 9.90
N ALA A 72 -12.23 9.06 9.33
CA ALA A 72 -12.37 7.70 8.83
C ALA A 72 -12.78 6.72 9.94
N PHE A 73 -12.21 6.85 11.14
CA PHE A 73 -12.54 5.98 12.27
C PHE A 73 -13.99 6.18 12.76
N GLY A 74 -14.42 7.43 12.88
CA GLY A 74 -15.80 7.78 13.20
C GLY A 74 -16.78 7.27 12.15
N ALA A 75 -16.47 7.48 10.86
CA ALA A 75 -17.28 6.97 9.75
C ALA A 75 -17.32 5.44 9.72
N ALA A 76 -16.20 4.74 9.97
CA ALA A 76 -16.17 3.29 10.04
C ALA A 76 -17.03 2.75 11.19
N THR A 77 -16.96 3.40 12.35
CA THR A 77 -17.75 3.01 13.54
C THR A 77 -19.24 3.26 13.31
N ALA A 78 -19.60 4.43 12.77
CA ALA A 78 -20.98 4.76 12.42
C ALA A 78 -21.53 3.85 11.31
N GLY A 79 -20.73 3.59 10.27
CA GLY A 79 -21.09 2.69 9.18
C GLY A 79 -21.26 1.26 9.65
N ALA A 80 -20.42 0.81 10.58
CA ALA A 80 -20.55 -0.50 11.23
C ALA A 80 -21.82 -0.60 12.06
N ALA A 81 -22.11 0.41 12.88
CA ALA A 81 -23.34 0.44 13.67
C ALA A 81 -24.59 0.47 12.78
N ALA A 82 -24.56 1.29 11.71
CA ALA A 82 -25.62 1.34 10.72
C ALA A 82 -25.85 -0.02 10.04
N TYR A 83 -24.78 -0.70 9.65
CA TYR A 83 -24.85 -2.00 8.99
C TYR A 83 -25.33 -3.13 9.92
N LEU A 84 -24.83 -3.17 11.16
CA LEU A 84 -25.09 -4.28 12.08
C LEU A 84 -26.39 -4.14 12.87
N PHE A 85 -26.81 -2.91 13.17
CA PHE A 85 -27.91 -2.66 14.12
C PHE A 85 -29.07 -1.85 13.55
N ALA A 86 -28.90 -1.24 12.36
CA ALA A 86 -29.92 -0.33 11.81
C ALA A 86 -30.16 -0.52 10.31
N ALA A 87 -29.69 -1.61 9.70
CA ALA A 87 -29.76 -1.77 8.24
C ALA A 87 -31.20 -1.81 7.73
N VAL A 88 -32.07 -2.55 8.44
CA VAL A 88 -33.49 -2.70 8.08
C VAL A 88 -34.24 -1.40 8.31
N GLU A 89 -34.01 -0.74 9.44
CA GLU A 89 -34.63 0.52 9.83
C GLU A 89 -34.20 1.66 8.91
N LEU A 90 -32.92 1.74 8.53
CA LEU A 90 -32.43 2.71 7.58
C LEU A 90 -33.00 2.45 6.18
N ALA A 91 -33.09 1.19 5.76
CA ALA A 91 -33.71 0.84 4.48
C ALA A 91 -35.18 1.26 4.42
N SER A 92 -35.95 1.06 5.49
CA SER A 92 -37.38 1.39 5.53
C SER A 92 -37.69 2.89 5.40
N ILE A 93 -36.71 3.76 5.72
CA ILE A 93 -36.80 5.23 5.54
C ILE A 93 -36.00 5.74 4.34
N GLY A 94 -35.54 4.87 3.43
CA GLY A 94 -34.82 5.24 2.21
C GLY A 94 -33.33 5.59 2.40
N LEU A 95 -32.75 5.25 3.55
CA LEU A 95 -31.34 5.48 3.90
C LEU A 95 -30.50 4.19 3.93
N GLY A 96 -30.95 3.11 3.30
CA GLY A 96 -30.21 1.83 3.25
C GLY A 96 -28.79 1.94 2.65
N TRP A 97 -28.55 2.96 1.81
CA TRP A 97 -27.24 3.25 1.21
C TRP A 97 -26.24 3.90 2.18
N LEU A 98 -26.68 4.38 3.35
CA LEU A 98 -25.85 5.16 4.27
C LEU A 98 -24.65 4.37 4.80
N ALA A 99 -24.87 3.11 5.17
CA ALA A 99 -23.78 2.23 5.65
C ALA A 99 -22.71 2.05 4.56
N SER A 100 -23.13 1.79 3.32
CA SER A 100 -22.24 1.67 2.16
C SER A 100 -21.50 2.98 1.86
N ALA A 101 -22.16 4.14 1.96
CA ALA A 101 -21.49 5.43 1.79
C ALA A 101 -20.41 5.65 2.86
N LEU A 102 -20.72 5.36 4.13
CA LEU A 102 -19.73 5.51 5.19
C LEU A 102 -18.52 4.58 4.96
N LEU A 103 -18.77 3.30 4.66
CA LEU A 103 -17.71 2.27 4.55
C LEU A 103 -16.92 2.31 3.23
N LEU A 104 -17.56 2.61 2.09
CA LEU A 104 -16.93 2.57 0.76
C LEU A 104 -16.57 3.93 0.18
N LEU A 105 -17.19 5.02 0.66
CA LEU A 105 -16.86 6.37 0.20
C LEU A 105 -16.02 7.12 1.24
N ILE A 106 -16.56 7.30 2.45
CA ILE A 106 -15.93 8.19 3.44
C ILE A 106 -14.68 7.57 4.06
N VAL A 107 -14.76 6.31 4.50
CA VAL A 107 -13.61 5.61 5.12
C VAL A 107 -12.41 5.54 4.17
N PRO A 108 -12.53 5.08 2.91
CA PRO A 108 -11.37 4.94 2.04
C PRO A 108 -10.78 6.29 1.62
N ILE A 109 -11.62 7.33 1.41
CA ILE A 109 -11.13 8.71 1.19
C ILE A 109 -10.32 9.19 2.40
N GLY A 110 -10.86 9.04 3.61
CA GLY A 110 -10.16 9.44 4.83
C GLY A 110 -8.85 8.70 5.03
N LEU A 111 -8.80 7.40 4.72
CA LEU A 111 -7.56 6.60 4.76
C LEU A 111 -6.54 7.07 3.73
N VAL A 112 -6.94 7.30 2.47
CA VAL A 112 -6.03 7.78 1.40
C VAL A 112 -5.45 9.15 1.77
N VAL A 113 -6.28 10.08 2.24
CA VAL A 113 -5.82 11.41 2.69
C VAL A 113 -4.88 11.27 3.89
N SER A 114 -5.24 10.43 4.87
CA SER A 114 -4.44 10.23 6.07
C SER A 114 -3.05 9.66 5.76
N VAL A 115 -2.99 8.59 4.96
CA VAL A 115 -1.74 7.93 4.55
C VAL A 115 -0.90 8.87 3.69
N SER A 116 -1.51 9.58 2.74
CA SER A 116 -0.79 10.53 1.88
C SER A 116 -0.16 11.67 2.68
N ALA A 117 -0.91 12.24 3.63
CA ALA A 117 -0.41 13.30 4.52
C ALA A 117 0.65 12.78 5.51
N LEU A 118 0.52 11.55 6.00
CA LEU A 118 1.51 10.91 6.86
C LEU A 118 2.83 10.67 6.13
N LEU A 119 2.77 10.05 4.95
CA LEU A 119 3.96 9.74 4.16
C LEU A 119 4.64 11.02 3.67
N ARG A 120 3.86 12.05 3.33
CA ARG A 120 4.41 13.35 2.93
C ARG A 120 5.04 14.10 4.10
N SER A 121 4.38 14.16 5.26
CA SER A 121 4.94 14.83 6.45
C SER A 121 6.19 14.14 7.01
N THR A 122 6.40 12.87 6.64
CA THR A 122 7.63 12.12 6.95
C THR A 122 8.64 12.10 5.79
N HIS A 123 8.43 12.92 4.76
CA HIS A 123 9.25 13.07 3.55
C HIS A 123 9.50 11.76 2.78
N ARG A 124 8.55 10.81 2.82
CA ARG A 124 8.63 9.51 2.15
C ARG A 124 8.09 9.52 0.72
N VAL A 125 7.13 10.40 0.46
CA VAL A 125 6.54 10.64 -0.86
C VAL A 125 6.65 12.12 -1.16
N GLY A 126 6.89 12.43 -2.44
CA GLY A 126 6.89 13.79 -2.91
C GLY A 126 5.48 14.41 -2.94
N PRO A 127 5.39 15.74 -3.00
CA PRO A 127 4.17 16.51 -3.15
C PRO A 127 3.20 15.96 -4.21
N ARG A 128 3.73 15.72 -5.42
CA ARG A 128 2.96 15.27 -6.58
C ARG A 128 2.38 13.87 -6.36
N SER A 129 3.15 12.96 -5.76
CA SER A 129 2.69 11.60 -5.49
C SER A 129 1.57 11.59 -4.44
N ALA A 130 1.69 12.40 -3.38
CA ALA A 130 0.65 12.49 -2.36
C ALA A 130 -0.67 13.06 -2.93
N LEU A 131 -0.60 14.12 -3.75
CA LEU A 131 -1.78 14.69 -4.39
C LEU A 131 -2.37 13.75 -5.44
N ALA A 132 -1.55 13.12 -6.28
CA ALA A 132 -2.02 12.16 -7.26
C ALA A 132 -2.72 10.96 -6.59
N ALA A 133 -2.21 10.48 -5.45
CA ALA A 133 -2.87 9.43 -4.69
C ALA A 133 -4.28 9.84 -4.22
N ILE A 134 -4.47 11.08 -3.75
CA ILE A 134 -5.79 11.59 -3.37
C ILE A 134 -6.70 11.75 -4.60
N LEU A 135 -6.16 12.28 -5.70
CA LEU A 135 -6.90 12.49 -6.96
C LEU A 135 -7.34 11.18 -7.61
N PHE A 136 -6.62 10.08 -7.41
CA PHE A 136 -7.05 8.76 -7.87
C PHE A 136 -7.91 8.03 -6.84
N GLY A 137 -7.58 8.15 -5.55
CA GLY A 137 -8.24 7.41 -4.49
C GLY A 137 -9.68 7.87 -4.24
N ALA A 138 -9.96 9.17 -4.31
CA ALA A 138 -11.31 9.67 -4.09
C ALA A 138 -12.30 9.25 -5.19
N PRO A 139 -12.00 9.39 -6.50
CA PRO A 139 -12.87 8.84 -7.54
C PRO A 139 -12.94 7.31 -7.53
N SER A 140 -11.86 6.61 -7.15
CA SER A 140 -11.89 5.16 -6.94
C SER A 140 -12.94 4.76 -5.89
N SER A 141 -12.97 5.47 -4.76
CA SER A 141 -13.95 5.26 -3.67
C SER A 141 -15.37 5.62 -4.11
N GLY A 142 -15.53 6.71 -4.88
CA GLY A 142 -16.81 7.09 -5.48
C GLY A 142 -17.37 6.01 -6.41
N ALA A 143 -16.53 5.49 -7.31
CA ALA A 143 -16.92 4.42 -8.23
C ALA A 143 -17.24 3.11 -7.48
N ALA A 144 -16.48 2.78 -6.43
CA ALA A 144 -16.75 1.60 -5.59
C ALA A 144 -18.09 1.71 -4.84
N PHE A 145 -18.41 2.89 -4.30
CA PHE A 145 -19.69 3.16 -3.66
C PHE A 145 -20.86 3.02 -4.65
N VAL A 146 -20.76 3.65 -5.83
CA VAL A 146 -21.80 3.54 -6.86
C VAL A 146 -21.96 2.10 -7.32
N ALA A 147 -20.87 1.35 -7.51
CA ALA A 147 -20.92 -0.07 -7.83
C ALA A 147 -21.66 -0.87 -6.76
N ALA A 148 -21.41 -0.60 -5.47
CA ALA A 148 -22.11 -1.29 -4.38
C ALA A 148 -23.61 -0.97 -4.34
N VAL A 149 -24.00 0.28 -4.61
CA VAL A 149 -25.42 0.66 -4.69
C VAL A 149 -26.09 -0.03 -5.88
N LEU A 150 -25.47 0.00 -7.07
CA LEU A 150 -26.00 -0.66 -8.26
C LEU A 150 -26.12 -2.18 -8.07
N TRP A 151 -25.15 -2.78 -7.38
CA TRP A 151 -25.18 -4.19 -7.03
C TRP A 151 -26.37 -4.54 -6.12
N SER A 152 -26.61 -3.74 -5.07
CA SER A 152 -27.78 -3.92 -4.19
C SER A 152 -29.10 -3.75 -4.95
N VAL A 153 -29.22 -2.73 -5.81
CA VAL A 153 -30.41 -2.52 -6.64
C VAL A 153 -30.63 -3.69 -7.61
N GLY A 154 -29.56 -4.22 -8.19
CA GLY A 154 -29.61 -5.41 -9.05
C GLY A 154 -30.09 -6.65 -8.32
N PHE A 155 -29.67 -6.84 -7.05
CA PHE A 155 -30.16 -7.91 -6.20
C PHE A 155 -31.66 -7.78 -5.91
N GLU A 156 -32.13 -6.60 -5.52
CA GLU A 156 -33.56 -6.35 -5.28
C GLU A 156 -34.40 -6.53 -6.56
N ALA A 157 -33.86 -6.17 -7.72
CA ALA A 157 -34.53 -6.42 -9.00
C ALA A 157 -34.63 -7.92 -9.28
N ALA A 158 -33.56 -8.69 -9.06
CA ALA A 158 -33.53 -10.13 -9.23
C ALA A 158 -34.51 -10.85 -8.28
N ASP A 159 -34.55 -10.45 -7.00
CA ASP A 159 -35.48 -10.99 -6.01
C ASP A 159 -36.95 -10.69 -6.37
N ALA A 160 -37.20 -9.54 -6.99
CA ALA A 160 -38.51 -9.16 -7.51
C ALA A 160 -38.86 -9.82 -8.87
N GLY A 161 -37.98 -10.67 -9.41
CA GLY A 161 -38.16 -11.29 -10.73
C GLY A 161 -38.11 -10.30 -11.90
N ARG A 162 -37.56 -9.09 -11.67
CA ARG A 162 -37.41 -8.06 -12.71
C ARG A 162 -36.12 -8.31 -13.49
N PRO A 163 -36.16 -8.32 -14.83
CA PRO A 163 -34.95 -8.43 -15.63
C PRO A 163 -34.07 -7.18 -15.42
N THR A 164 -32.76 -7.38 -15.26
CA THR A 164 -31.79 -6.28 -15.27
C THR A 164 -31.52 -5.85 -16.71
N SER A 165 -31.40 -4.55 -16.93
CA SER A 165 -31.06 -4.02 -18.24
C SER A 165 -29.55 -4.16 -18.53
N GLU A 166 -29.19 -4.30 -19.80
CA GLU A 166 -27.77 -4.35 -20.21
C GLU A 166 -27.03 -3.06 -19.80
N ALA A 167 -27.70 -1.91 -19.88
CA ALA A 167 -27.14 -0.62 -19.48
C ALA A 167 -26.77 -0.58 -17.98
N GLU A 168 -27.59 -1.13 -17.09
CA GLU A 168 -27.29 -1.22 -15.65
C GLU A 168 -26.08 -2.12 -15.39
N ASN A 169 -25.99 -3.26 -16.08
CA ASN A 169 -24.85 -4.18 -15.97
C ASN A 169 -23.55 -3.55 -16.49
N LEU A 170 -23.62 -2.82 -17.61
CA LEU A 170 -22.47 -2.08 -18.17
C LEU A 170 -22.03 -0.93 -17.25
N LEU A 171 -22.98 -0.23 -16.63
CA LEU A 171 -22.68 0.83 -15.67
C LEU A 171 -21.99 0.26 -14.42
N LEU A 172 -22.52 -0.82 -13.86
CA LEU A 172 -21.91 -1.54 -12.74
C LEU A 172 -20.48 -1.97 -13.09
N LEU A 173 -20.29 -2.62 -14.24
CA LEU A 173 -18.98 -3.04 -14.72
C LEU A 173 -18.04 -1.85 -14.88
N GLY A 174 -18.51 -0.76 -15.49
CA GLY A 174 -17.75 0.49 -15.65
C GLY A 174 -17.29 1.05 -14.30
N CYS A 175 -18.18 1.11 -13.30
CA CYS A 175 -17.84 1.54 -11.96
C CYS A 175 -16.81 0.63 -11.28
N VAL A 176 -16.94 -0.69 -11.40
CA VAL A 176 -15.96 -1.66 -10.86
C VAL A 176 -14.58 -1.47 -11.51
N VAL A 177 -14.53 -1.35 -12.84
CA VAL A 177 -13.28 -1.14 -13.58
C VAL A 177 -12.61 0.18 -13.19
N VAL A 178 -13.39 1.27 -13.09
CA VAL A 178 -12.86 2.58 -12.66
C VAL A 178 -12.34 2.51 -11.22
N ALA A 179 -13.10 1.91 -10.31
CA ALA A 179 -12.68 1.71 -8.92
C ALA A 179 -11.35 0.94 -8.84
N TRP A 180 -11.23 -0.14 -9.61
CA TRP A 180 -10.05 -0.98 -9.65
C TRP A 180 -8.83 -0.25 -10.23
N VAL A 181 -8.94 0.33 -11.42
CA VAL A 181 -7.82 0.99 -12.11
C VAL A 181 -7.29 2.17 -11.28
N LEU A 182 -8.18 3.02 -10.78
CA LEU A 182 -7.78 4.18 -9.99
C LEU A 182 -7.29 3.79 -8.58
N GLY A 183 -7.86 2.74 -7.99
CA GLY A 183 -7.36 2.19 -6.73
C GLY A 183 -5.95 1.63 -6.88
N ALA A 184 -5.67 0.93 -7.98
CA ALA A 184 -4.34 0.41 -8.29
C ALA A 184 -3.34 1.54 -8.53
N ALA A 185 -3.76 2.59 -9.26
CA ALA A 185 -2.95 3.79 -9.46
C ALA A 185 -2.60 4.48 -8.13
N THR A 186 -3.56 4.56 -7.19
CA THR A 186 -3.36 5.12 -5.85
C THR A 186 -2.28 4.35 -5.08
N ILE A 187 -2.42 3.02 -4.99
CA ILE A 187 -1.45 2.15 -4.30
C ILE A 187 -0.08 2.23 -4.96
N TRP A 188 -0.02 2.22 -6.30
CA TRP A 188 1.21 2.30 -7.05
C TRP A 188 1.95 3.63 -6.80
N VAL A 189 1.26 4.76 -6.86
CA VAL A 189 1.88 6.08 -6.67
C VAL A 189 2.45 6.24 -5.26
N LEU A 190 1.75 5.72 -4.24
CA LEU A 190 2.22 5.77 -2.85
C LEU A 190 3.36 4.78 -2.57
N SER A 191 3.33 3.60 -3.19
CA SER A 191 4.33 2.56 -2.96
C SER A 191 5.59 2.73 -3.81
N ARG A 192 5.50 3.32 -5.00
CA ARG A 192 6.63 3.43 -5.94
C ARG A 192 7.91 4.03 -5.33
N PRO A 193 7.87 5.11 -4.52
CA PRO A 193 9.07 5.64 -3.88
C PRO A 193 9.66 4.71 -2.81
N LEU A 194 8.87 3.75 -2.33
CA LEU A 194 9.26 2.75 -1.33
C LEU A 194 9.79 1.46 -1.95
N VAL A 195 9.42 1.18 -3.21
CA VAL A 195 9.89 0.02 -3.97
C VAL A 195 11.25 0.33 -4.62
N GLY A 196 12.13 -0.67 -4.74
CA GLY A 196 13.45 -0.52 -5.36
C GLY A 196 13.39 -0.02 -6.81
N ARG A 197 14.54 0.45 -7.34
CA ARG A 197 14.65 0.93 -8.73
C ARG A 197 14.81 -0.24 -9.71
N GLY A 198 14.21 -0.12 -10.90
CA GLY A 198 14.36 -1.07 -12.01
C GLY A 198 13.03 -1.61 -12.56
N VAL A 199 13.09 -2.20 -13.76
CA VAL A 199 11.90 -2.70 -14.49
C VAL A 199 11.15 -3.76 -13.70
N LEU A 200 11.86 -4.75 -13.14
CA LEU A 200 11.22 -5.84 -12.38
C LEU A 200 10.58 -5.37 -11.07
N ALA A 201 11.19 -4.38 -10.42
CA ALA A 201 10.62 -3.76 -9.23
C ALA A 201 9.37 -2.94 -9.59
N THR A 202 9.37 -2.31 -10.77
CA THR A 202 8.23 -1.56 -11.31
C THR A 202 7.07 -2.48 -11.68
N VAL A 203 7.33 -3.53 -12.47
CA VAL A 203 6.34 -4.53 -12.86
C VAL A 203 5.79 -5.24 -11.63
N GLY A 204 6.66 -5.65 -10.70
CA GLY A 204 6.23 -6.32 -9.47
C GLY A 204 5.39 -5.41 -8.57
N GLY A 205 5.75 -4.13 -8.42
CA GLY A 205 4.96 -3.17 -7.64
C GLY A 205 3.62 -2.82 -8.30
N LEU A 206 3.58 -2.72 -9.63
CA LEU A 206 2.32 -2.51 -10.36
C LEU A 206 1.40 -3.73 -10.24
N ALA A 207 1.93 -4.95 -10.42
CA ALA A 207 1.17 -6.18 -10.23
C ALA A 207 0.63 -6.30 -8.80
N ALA A 208 1.46 -5.99 -7.80
CA ALA A 208 1.03 -5.96 -6.40
C ALA A 208 -0.07 -4.93 -6.17
N ALA A 209 0.00 -3.74 -6.79
CA ALA A 209 -1.04 -2.73 -6.69
C ALA A 209 -2.38 -3.22 -7.29
N VAL A 210 -2.34 -3.77 -8.51
CA VAL A 210 -3.52 -4.31 -9.20
C VAL A 210 -4.18 -5.42 -8.39
N VAL A 211 -3.41 -6.33 -7.81
CA VAL A 211 -3.96 -7.43 -7.00
C VAL A 211 -4.45 -6.93 -5.64
N SER A 212 -3.76 -5.96 -5.02
CA SER A 212 -4.12 -5.46 -3.69
C SER A 212 -5.41 -4.63 -3.68
N THR A 213 -5.74 -3.94 -4.79
CA THR A 213 -6.93 -3.09 -4.85
C THR A 213 -8.24 -3.81 -4.55
N PRO A 214 -8.62 -4.91 -5.24
CA PRO A 214 -9.86 -5.62 -4.92
C PRO A 214 -9.85 -6.21 -3.52
N ILE A 215 -8.68 -6.66 -3.03
CA ILE A 215 -8.53 -7.19 -1.66
C ILE A 215 -8.82 -6.10 -0.62
N ILE A 216 -8.22 -4.92 -0.79
CA ILE A 216 -8.43 -3.78 0.10
C ILE A 216 -9.87 -3.26 0.00
N GLY A 217 -10.41 -3.13 -1.22
CA GLY A 217 -11.78 -2.70 -1.44
C GLY A 217 -12.80 -3.62 -0.78
N PHE A 218 -12.67 -4.94 -0.99
CA PHE A 218 -13.51 -5.94 -0.36
C PHE A 218 -13.33 -5.98 1.15
N ALA A 219 -12.10 -5.81 1.64
CA ALA A 219 -11.86 -5.69 3.07
C ALA A 219 -12.63 -4.52 3.65
N LEU A 220 -12.48 -3.32 3.09
CA LEU A 220 -13.13 -2.09 3.58
C LEU A 220 -14.66 -2.12 3.53
N PHE A 221 -15.25 -3.01 2.72
CA PHE A 221 -16.68 -3.30 2.77
C PHE A 221 -17.10 -3.92 4.12
N SER A 222 -16.19 -4.65 4.78
CA SER A 222 -16.42 -5.20 6.12
C SER A 222 -16.37 -4.11 7.20
N PRO A 223 -17.44 -3.93 7.99
CA PRO A 223 -17.49 -3.01 9.13
C PRO A 223 -16.26 -3.07 10.05
N LEU A 224 -15.84 -4.28 10.42
CA LEU A 224 -14.78 -4.49 11.40
C LEU A 224 -13.41 -4.10 10.85
N THR A 225 -13.12 -4.39 9.59
CA THR A 225 -11.79 -4.06 9.04
C THR A 225 -11.64 -2.57 8.80
N GLY A 226 -12.71 -1.86 8.41
CA GLY A 226 -12.71 -0.42 8.27
C GLY A 226 -12.32 0.27 9.57
N ILE A 227 -12.88 -0.18 10.70
CA ILE A 227 -12.53 0.29 12.05
C ILE A 227 -11.06 0.03 12.34
N VAL A 228 -10.58 -1.19 12.09
CA VAL A 228 -9.20 -1.57 12.40
C VAL A 228 -8.18 -0.80 11.56
N PHE A 229 -8.42 -0.62 10.26
CA PHE A 229 -7.54 0.17 9.40
C PHE A 229 -7.53 1.66 9.79
N ALA A 230 -8.71 2.22 10.08
CA ALA A 230 -8.80 3.61 10.52
C ALA A 230 -8.13 3.83 11.89
N ALA A 231 -8.32 2.92 12.85
CA ALA A 231 -7.61 2.95 14.13
C ALA A 231 -6.09 2.84 13.93
N GLY A 232 -5.63 1.96 13.04
CA GLY A 232 -4.23 1.83 12.66
C GLY A 232 -3.66 3.14 12.10
N ALA A 233 -4.40 3.81 11.22
CA ALA A 233 -4.04 5.11 10.67
C ALA A 233 -3.94 6.20 11.76
N VAL A 234 -4.90 6.23 12.71
CA VAL A 234 -4.87 7.15 13.86
C VAL A 234 -3.60 6.93 14.68
N VAL A 235 -3.33 5.68 15.07
CA VAL A 235 -2.14 5.34 15.85
C VAL A 235 -0.88 5.76 15.09
N LEU A 236 -0.72 5.39 13.83
CA LEU A 236 0.45 5.75 13.03
C LEU A 236 0.65 7.28 12.91
N ALA A 237 -0.43 8.04 12.68
CA ALA A 237 -0.38 9.50 12.58
C ALA A 237 0.03 10.16 13.92
N LEU A 238 -0.48 9.65 15.04
CA LEU A 238 -0.10 10.10 16.38
C LEU A 238 1.36 9.77 16.69
N VAL A 239 1.80 8.58 16.33
CA VAL A 239 3.15 8.05 16.56
C VAL A 239 4.23 8.82 15.82
N ALA A 240 4.01 9.13 14.54
CA ALA A 240 5.02 9.76 13.69
C ALA A 240 5.46 11.14 14.22
N GLY A 241 4.55 11.94 14.77
CA GLY A 241 4.89 13.29 15.24
C GLY A 241 5.67 13.39 16.53
N ARG A 242 5.73 12.32 17.35
CA ARG A 242 6.56 12.33 18.57
C ARG A 242 8.06 12.38 18.26
N THR A 243 8.46 11.91 17.08
CA THR A 243 9.87 11.92 16.65
C THR A 243 10.35 13.27 16.13
N THR A 244 9.46 14.08 15.56
CA THR A 244 9.83 15.39 15.01
C THR A 244 10.09 16.38 16.14
N THR A 245 9.24 16.41 17.17
CA THR A 245 9.37 17.32 18.31
C THR A 245 10.64 17.06 19.13
N ALA A 246 11.01 15.80 19.37
CA ALA A 246 12.21 15.45 20.12
C ALA A 246 13.51 15.94 19.45
N ARG A 247 13.51 16.11 18.12
CA ARG A 247 14.65 16.60 17.35
C ARG A 247 14.76 18.12 17.34
N THR A 248 13.64 18.83 17.47
CA THR A 248 13.63 20.29 17.57
C THR A 248 14.05 20.78 18.96
N THR A 249 13.64 20.10 20.04
CA THR A 249 13.99 20.54 21.41
C THR A 249 15.46 20.34 21.77
N THR A 250 16.17 19.45 21.09
CA THR A 250 17.62 19.23 21.30
C THR A 250 18.51 20.00 20.32
N GLY A 251 17.95 20.56 19.25
CA GLY A 251 18.70 21.32 18.24
C GLY A 251 18.68 22.84 18.45
N GLN A 252 18.01 23.35 19.49
CA GLN A 252 17.83 24.79 19.71
C GLN A 252 18.80 25.39 20.74
N ALA A 253 19.83 24.63 21.16
CA ALA A 253 20.89 25.11 22.05
C ALA A 253 22.20 25.52 21.34
N ASP A 254 22.39 25.17 20.06
CA ASP A 254 23.59 25.57 19.31
C ASP A 254 23.20 26.04 17.90
N ALA A 255 22.94 27.33 17.76
CA ALA A 255 23.01 27.97 16.45
C ALA A 255 24.49 27.96 16.01
N PRO A 256 24.85 27.35 14.87
CA PRO A 256 26.20 27.51 14.34
C PRO A 256 26.38 28.97 13.94
N ARG A 257 27.27 29.68 14.62
CA ARG A 257 27.85 30.92 14.08
C ARG A 257 28.44 30.56 12.71
N VAL A 258 27.88 31.15 11.66
CA VAL A 258 28.44 31.09 10.31
C VAL A 258 29.77 31.85 10.34
N GLN A 259 30.87 31.14 10.56
CA GLN A 259 32.18 31.56 10.10
C GLN A 259 32.35 31.08 8.66
N ALA A 260 32.66 32.01 7.77
CA ALA A 260 32.99 31.69 6.37
C ALA A 260 34.22 30.77 6.33
N PRO A 261 34.18 29.63 5.61
CA PRO A 261 35.37 28.81 5.43
C PRO A 261 36.28 29.40 4.34
N PRO A 262 37.61 29.28 4.48
CA PRO A 262 38.54 29.56 3.39
C PRO A 262 38.41 28.50 2.29
N ASP A 263 38.73 28.90 1.06
CA ASP A 263 38.62 28.10 -0.18
C ASP A 263 39.16 26.68 -0.03
N VAL A 264 38.24 25.70 -0.02
CA VAL A 264 38.56 24.27 -0.19
C VAL A 264 37.95 23.82 -1.52
N PRO A 265 38.74 23.26 -2.45
CA PRO A 265 38.22 22.73 -3.71
C PRO A 265 37.21 21.59 -3.44
N PRO A 266 36.24 21.37 -4.35
CA PRO A 266 35.06 20.54 -4.06
C PRO A 266 35.44 19.07 -3.89
N ALA A 267 35.74 18.67 -2.66
CA ALA A 267 35.76 17.28 -2.27
C ALA A 267 34.31 16.77 -2.33
N SER A 268 34.08 15.84 -3.25
CA SER A 268 32.84 15.09 -3.43
C SER A 268 32.23 14.70 -2.09
N LEU A 269 31.14 15.36 -1.71
CA LEU A 269 30.31 14.99 -0.58
C LEU A 269 29.97 13.51 -0.68
N PRO A 270 30.23 12.68 0.35
CA PRO A 270 29.77 11.31 0.35
C PRO A 270 28.24 11.36 0.41
N GLY A 271 27.61 11.17 -0.76
CA GLY A 271 26.19 10.98 -0.86
C GLY A 271 25.79 9.86 0.07
N TYR A 272 25.03 10.18 1.11
CA TYR A 272 24.39 9.22 1.98
C TYR A 272 23.27 8.54 1.16
N VAL A 273 23.67 7.72 0.19
CA VAL A 273 22.80 6.76 -0.45
C VAL A 273 22.39 5.83 0.67
N MET A 274 21.11 5.89 1.08
CA MET A 274 20.51 4.79 1.81
C MET A 274 20.72 3.54 0.95
N GLY A 275 21.78 2.80 1.26
CA GLY A 275 21.96 1.46 0.77
C GLY A 275 20.78 0.67 1.28
N THR A 276 19.80 0.42 0.42
CA THR A 276 18.96 -0.75 0.57
C THR A 276 19.94 -1.92 0.58
N ALA A 277 20.28 -2.43 1.77
CA ALA A 277 21.13 -3.59 1.91
C ALA A 277 20.59 -4.65 0.95
N PRO A 278 21.31 -4.98 -0.13
CA PRO A 278 20.77 -5.85 -1.15
C PRO A 278 20.55 -7.20 -0.47
N LEU A 279 19.32 -7.71 -0.53
CA LEU A 279 19.04 -9.11 -0.18
C LEU A 279 20.11 -9.97 -0.87
N ALA A 280 20.99 -10.51 -0.04
CA ALA A 280 22.35 -10.86 -0.39
C ALA A 280 22.42 -11.88 -1.54
N SER A 281 23.41 -11.67 -2.40
CA SER A 281 23.83 -12.47 -3.55
C SER A 281 24.21 -13.93 -3.27
N GLY A 282 24.05 -14.43 -2.02
CA GLY A 282 24.37 -15.80 -1.61
C GLY A 282 23.19 -16.74 -1.41
N PHE A 283 21.94 -16.32 -1.66
CA PHE A 283 20.77 -17.14 -1.31
C PHE A 283 20.49 -18.24 -2.37
N ARG A 284 20.84 -19.50 -2.05
CA ARG A 284 20.60 -20.72 -2.86
C ARG A 284 19.11 -21.12 -3.02
N GLY A 285 18.16 -20.18 -2.92
CA GLY A 285 16.72 -20.48 -2.92
C GLY A 285 16.07 -20.52 -4.31
N THR A 286 16.82 -20.29 -5.39
CA THR A 286 16.29 -20.32 -6.76
C THR A 286 15.70 -21.68 -7.18
N PRO A 287 16.29 -22.85 -6.88
CA PRO A 287 15.66 -24.13 -7.20
C PRO A 287 14.33 -24.32 -6.46
N LEU A 288 14.26 -23.96 -5.17
CA LEU A 288 13.03 -24.03 -4.39
C LEU A 288 11.92 -23.13 -4.95
N LEU A 289 12.26 -21.90 -5.35
CA LEU A 289 11.29 -20.99 -6.00
C LEU A 289 10.84 -21.50 -7.37
N THR A 290 11.73 -22.16 -8.12
CA THR A 290 11.39 -22.73 -9.44
C THR A 290 10.47 -23.94 -9.27
N ALA A 291 10.75 -24.79 -8.29
CA ALA A 291 9.88 -25.93 -7.92
C ALA A 291 8.52 -25.44 -7.42
N ALA A 292 8.49 -24.42 -6.55
CA ALA A 292 7.24 -23.82 -6.06
C ALA A 292 6.41 -23.18 -7.19
N LEU A 293 7.08 -22.51 -8.15
CA LEU A 293 6.43 -21.99 -9.36
C LEU A 293 5.80 -23.10 -10.17
N ALA A 294 6.55 -24.17 -10.48
CA ALA A 294 6.05 -25.29 -11.27
C ALA A 294 4.89 -26.01 -10.56
N ALA A 295 5.06 -26.33 -9.28
CA ALA A 295 4.02 -26.97 -8.46
C ALA A 295 2.76 -26.10 -8.37
N GLY A 296 2.92 -24.79 -8.20
CA GLY A 296 1.79 -23.85 -8.16
C GLY A 296 1.06 -23.74 -9.51
N LEU A 297 1.79 -23.72 -10.63
CA LEU A 297 1.16 -23.74 -11.97
C LEU A 297 0.37 -25.03 -12.22
N VAL A 298 0.92 -26.18 -11.85
CA VAL A 298 0.21 -27.47 -11.92
C VAL A 298 -1.04 -27.43 -11.05
N ALA A 299 -0.95 -26.91 -9.83
CA ALA A 299 -2.08 -26.79 -8.92
C ALA A 299 -3.20 -25.89 -9.49
N VAL A 300 -2.85 -24.80 -10.18
CA VAL A 300 -3.82 -23.94 -10.88
C VAL A 300 -4.50 -24.71 -12.03
N VAL A 301 -3.74 -25.48 -12.82
CA VAL A 301 -4.32 -26.30 -13.89
C VAL A 301 -5.28 -27.35 -13.33
N VAL A 302 -4.91 -28.02 -12.24
CA VAL A 302 -5.78 -28.97 -11.52
C VAL A 302 -7.04 -28.27 -11.02
N ALA A 303 -6.91 -27.10 -10.39
CA ALA A 303 -8.05 -26.37 -9.85
C ALA A 303 -9.09 -25.99 -10.91
N LEU A 304 -8.62 -25.62 -12.11
CA LEU A 304 -9.47 -25.09 -13.18
C LEU A 304 -10.00 -26.17 -14.13
N THR A 305 -9.24 -27.24 -14.33
CA THR A 305 -9.53 -28.23 -15.40
C THR A 305 -9.54 -29.67 -14.89
N GLY A 306 -9.22 -29.91 -13.62
CA GLY A 306 -9.02 -31.26 -13.07
C GLY A 306 -10.20 -32.20 -13.30
N SER A 307 -11.43 -31.71 -13.15
CA SER A 307 -12.65 -32.51 -13.36
C SER A 307 -12.85 -33.00 -14.80
N LEU A 308 -12.16 -32.41 -15.78
CA LEU A 308 -12.22 -32.84 -17.18
C LEU A 308 -11.38 -34.09 -17.46
N TRP A 309 -10.37 -34.38 -16.62
CA TRP A 309 -9.40 -35.44 -16.87
C TRP A 309 -9.07 -36.31 -15.65
N LEU A 310 -9.59 -35.97 -14.46
CA LEU A 310 -9.63 -36.80 -13.27
C LEU A 310 -11.07 -37.30 -13.07
N PRO A 311 -11.47 -38.43 -13.68
CA PRO A 311 -12.86 -38.90 -13.66
C PRO A 311 -13.37 -39.27 -12.26
N ALA A 312 -12.48 -39.36 -11.28
CA ALA A 312 -12.80 -39.62 -9.89
C ALA A 312 -13.14 -38.36 -9.07
N LEU A 313 -12.99 -37.15 -9.64
CA LEU A 313 -13.23 -35.89 -8.95
C LEU A 313 -14.29 -35.07 -9.67
N ASP A 314 -15.25 -34.53 -8.92
CA ASP A 314 -16.13 -33.50 -9.45
C ASP A 314 -15.40 -32.14 -9.60
N GLY A 315 -16.10 -31.13 -10.14
CA GLY A 315 -15.53 -29.78 -10.33
C GLY A 315 -15.10 -29.10 -9.01
N THR A 316 -15.85 -29.31 -7.95
CA THR A 316 -15.59 -28.73 -6.62
C THR A 316 -14.42 -29.44 -5.94
N GLU A 317 -14.36 -30.76 -6.01
CA GLU A 317 -13.29 -31.59 -5.48
C GLU A 317 -11.97 -31.32 -6.20
N ALA A 318 -11.98 -31.22 -7.54
CA ALA A 318 -10.82 -30.85 -8.33
C ALA A 318 -10.33 -29.43 -7.98
N MET A 319 -11.26 -28.47 -7.82
CA MET A 319 -10.95 -27.11 -7.36
C MET A 319 -10.30 -27.13 -5.98
N ASN A 320 -10.89 -27.83 -5.00
CA ASN A 320 -10.37 -27.94 -3.64
C ASN A 320 -8.97 -28.59 -3.60
N LEU A 321 -8.76 -29.64 -4.38
CA LEU A 321 -7.46 -30.29 -4.53
C LEU A 321 -6.41 -29.30 -5.06
N GLY A 322 -6.73 -28.59 -6.13
CA GLY A 322 -5.83 -27.59 -6.72
C GLY A 322 -5.55 -26.42 -5.77
N LEU A 323 -6.57 -25.89 -5.08
CA LEU A 323 -6.39 -24.84 -4.06
C LEU A 323 -5.52 -25.31 -2.89
N GLY A 324 -5.72 -26.56 -2.43
CA GLY A 324 -4.93 -27.17 -1.36
C GLY A 324 -3.46 -27.31 -1.73
N LEU A 325 -3.18 -27.94 -2.88
CA LEU A 325 -1.82 -28.12 -3.39
C LEU A 325 -1.12 -26.78 -3.69
N GLY A 326 -1.85 -25.83 -4.26
CA GLY A 326 -1.32 -24.51 -4.58
C GLY A 326 -0.96 -23.70 -3.32
N SER A 327 -1.73 -23.85 -2.24
CA SER A 327 -1.43 -23.21 -0.95
C SER A 327 -0.17 -23.80 -0.29
N LEU A 328 0.04 -25.11 -0.41
CA LEU A 328 1.27 -25.77 0.04
C LEU A 328 2.48 -25.32 -0.79
N ALA A 329 2.33 -25.19 -2.11
CA ALA A 329 3.38 -24.62 -2.96
C ALA A 329 3.67 -23.15 -2.60
N ALA A 330 2.64 -22.38 -2.26
CA ALA A 330 2.77 -21.01 -1.79
C ALA A 330 3.55 -20.91 -0.47
N ALA A 331 3.40 -21.88 0.44
CA ALA A 331 4.16 -21.94 1.68
C ALA A 331 5.68 -21.91 1.44
N VAL A 332 6.16 -22.56 0.36
CA VAL A 332 7.58 -22.54 -0.02
C VAL A 332 8.01 -21.13 -0.46
N THR A 333 7.20 -20.47 -1.30
CA THR A 333 7.47 -19.10 -1.76
C THR A 333 7.49 -18.12 -0.58
N VAL A 334 6.49 -18.22 0.30
CA VAL A 334 6.41 -17.44 1.53
C VAL A 334 7.58 -17.74 2.45
N GLY A 335 7.99 -19.00 2.59
CA GLY A 335 9.14 -19.39 3.41
C GLY A 335 10.46 -18.81 2.93
N VAL A 336 10.69 -18.78 1.61
CA VAL A 336 11.87 -18.13 1.02
C VAL A 336 11.86 -16.62 1.30
N ALA A 337 10.70 -15.96 1.16
CA ALA A 337 10.56 -14.54 1.45
C ALA A 337 10.72 -14.24 2.96
N ALA A 338 10.10 -15.04 3.83
CA ALA A 338 10.19 -14.92 5.28
C ALA A 338 11.63 -15.11 5.77
N LEU A 339 12.36 -16.10 5.24
CA LEU A 339 13.76 -16.33 5.59
C LEU A 339 14.65 -15.16 5.14
N ALA A 340 14.37 -14.56 3.98
CA ALA A 340 15.02 -13.33 3.54
C ALA A 340 14.77 -12.16 4.51
N LEU A 341 13.55 -12.01 5.01
CA LEU A 341 13.18 -10.98 6.00
C LEU A 341 13.79 -11.25 7.39
N VAL A 342 13.95 -12.52 7.79
CA VAL A 342 14.65 -12.89 9.03
C VAL A 342 16.12 -12.53 8.94
N ARG A 343 16.77 -12.82 7.81
CA ARG A 343 18.19 -12.49 7.60
C ARG A 343 18.49 -11.00 7.54
N SER A 344 17.56 -10.19 7.01
CA SER A 344 17.66 -8.72 7.10
C SER A 344 17.30 -8.18 8.49
N GLY A 345 16.90 -9.07 9.41
CA GLY A 345 16.38 -8.73 10.72
C GLY A 345 15.09 -7.91 10.66
N ALA A 346 14.36 -7.90 9.54
CA ALA A 346 13.08 -7.22 9.40
C ALA A 346 11.94 -7.99 10.09
N LEU A 347 12.00 -9.32 10.11
CA LEU A 347 11.01 -10.21 10.70
C LEU A 347 11.67 -11.14 11.73
N PRO A 348 11.10 -11.33 12.94
CA PRO A 348 11.62 -12.31 13.89
C PRO A 348 11.19 -13.74 13.49
N TRP A 349 11.92 -14.76 13.97
CA TRP A 349 11.62 -16.17 13.67
C TRP A 349 10.17 -16.59 13.94
N PRO A 350 9.54 -16.25 15.08
CA PRO A 350 8.13 -16.59 15.30
C PRO A 350 7.19 -16.02 14.23
N GLY A 351 7.45 -14.79 13.77
CA GLY A 351 6.69 -14.18 12.68
C GLY A 351 6.91 -14.88 11.35
N ALA A 352 8.13 -15.32 11.06
CA ALA A 352 8.42 -16.10 9.85
C ALA A 352 7.76 -17.48 9.88
N VAL A 353 7.79 -18.16 11.02
CA VAL A 353 7.10 -19.45 11.22
C VAL A 353 5.60 -19.29 11.02
N ALA A 354 4.99 -18.28 11.65
CA ALA A 354 3.57 -18.00 11.48
C ALA A 354 3.19 -17.68 10.01
N ALA A 355 4.03 -16.91 9.30
CA ALA A 355 3.84 -16.62 7.88
C ALA A 355 3.81 -17.89 7.01
N VAL A 356 4.65 -18.89 7.32
CA VAL A 356 4.72 -20.16 6.58
C VAL A 356 3.60 -21.10 7.00
N LEU A 357 3.28 -21.17 8.29
CA LEU A 357 2.23 -22.04 8.80
C LEU A 357 0.85 -21.64 8.26
N GLY A 358 0.58 -20.37 7.99
CA GLY A 358 -0.70 -19.93 7.46
C GLY A 358 -1.11 -20.64 6.16
N PRO A 359 -0.30 -20.55 5.09
CA PRO A 359 -0.50 -21.30 3.84
C PRO A 359 -0.53 -22.82 4.04
N VAL A 360 0.25 -23.36 4.99
CA VAL A 360 0.25 -24.81 5.29
C VAL A 360 -1.07 -25.25 5.88
N VAL A 361 -1.58 -24.55 6.90
CA VAL A 361 -2.87 -24.83 7.54
C VAL A 361 -4.00 -24.68 6.55
N THR A 362 -3.94 -23.66 5.70
CA THR A 362 -4.91 -23.44 4.62
C THR A 362 -4.92 -24.58 3.63
N GLY A 363 -3.73 -24.93 3.11
CA GLY A 363 -3.60 -25.98 2.11
C GLY A 363 -4.01 -27.35 2.64
N GLY A 364 -3.53 -27.72 3.83
CA GLY A 364 -3.93 -28.96 4.48
C GLY A 364 -5.42 -28.98 4.81
N GLY A 365 -5.95 -27.86 5.30
CA GLY A 365 -7.38 -27.69 5.58
C GLY A 365 -8.26 -27.86 4.36
N GLN A 366 -7.87 -27.28 3.21
CA GLN A 366 -8.60 -27.44 1.95
C GLN A 366 -8.63 -28.89 1.48
N LEU A 367 -7.51 -29.61 1.61
CA LEU A 367 -7.42 -31.03 1.26
C LEU A 367 -8.29 -31.88 2.19
N VAL A 368 -8.26 -31.61 3.50
CA VAL A 368 -9.11 -32.31 4.48
C VAL A 368 -10.58 -32.02 4.20
N ALA A 369 -10.95 -30.75 3.98
CA ALA A 369 -12.30 -30.32 3.64
C ALA A 369 -12.85 -31.08 2.42
N GLY A 370 -12.04 -31.23 1.36
CA GLY A 370 -12.42 -32.01 0.18
C GLY A 370 -12.65 -33.50 0.46
N MET A 371 -11.96 -34.09 1.44
CA MET A 371 -12.12 -35.51 1.79
C MET A 371 -13.23 -35.79 2.81
N THR A 372 -13.51 -34.85 3.69
CA THR A 372 -14.40 -35.06 4.85
C THR A 372 -15.71 -34.27 4.77
N GLY A 373 -15.84 -33.35 3.82
CA GLY A 373 -16.98 -32.43 3.73
C GLY A 373 -16.99 -31.33 4.81
N ILE A 374 -15.91 -31.20 5.61
CA ILE A 374 -15.78 -30.09 6.57
C ILE A 374 -15.61 -28.77 5.82
N ASP A 375 -16.27 -27.72 6.28
CA ASP A 375 -16.14 -26.38 5.70
C ASP A 375 -14.68 -25.86 5.77
N PRO A 376 -14.04 -25.54 4.63
CA PRO A 376 -12.67 -25.03 4.60
C PRO A 376 -12.50 -23.66 5.31
N TRP A 377 -13.60 -22.94 5.56
CA TRP A 377 -13.59 -21.60 6.15
C TRP A 377 -12.80 -21.52 7.46
N THR A 378 -12.94 -22.52 8.33
CA THR A 378 -12.22 -22.56 9.62
C THR A 378 -10.70 -22.53 9.42
N PHE A 379 -10.21 -23.29 8.43
CA PHE A 379 -8.78 -23.33 8.12
C PHE A 379 -8.30 -22.03 7.47
N TRP A 380 -9.14 -21.36 6.67
CA TRP A 380 -8.83 -20.04 6.13
C TRP A 380 -8.72 -19.00 7.23
N MET A 381 -9.61 -19.01 8.22
CA MET A 381 -9.52 -18.11 9.38
C MET A 381 -8.25 -18.35 10.19
N ILE A 382 -7.91 -19.61 10.50
CA ILE A 382 -6.68 -19.94 11.24
C ILE A 382 -5.45 -19.54 10.42
N GLY A 383 -5.42 -19.86 9.13
CA GLY A 383 -4.34 -19.50 8.22
C GLY A 383 -4.13 -17.99 8.15
N SER A 384 -5.23 -17.23 8.06
CA SER A 384 -5.25 -15.76 8.02
C SER A 384 -4.77 -15.15 9.33
N ALA A 385 -5.17 -15.71 10.48
CA ALA A 385 -4.70 -15.29 11.79
C ALA A 385 -3.18 -15.49 11.94
N LEU A 386 -2.65 -16.62 11.49
CA LEU A 386 -1.21 -16.91 11.51
C LEU A 386 -0.41 -15.91 10.66
N VAL A 387 -0.86 -15.61 9.43
CA VAL A 387 -0.20 -14.58 8.61
C VAL A 387 -0.39 -13.19 9.23
N GLY A 388 -1.53 -12.92 9.87
CA GLY A 388 -1.79 -11.71 10.65
C GLY A 388 -0.76 -11.49 11.77
N VAL A 389 -0.32 -12.55 12.46
CA VAL A 389 0.78 -12.48 13.43
C VAL A 389 2.10 -12.07 12.77
N ALA A 390 2.39 -12.59 11.57
CA ALA A 390 3.57 -12.19 10.81
C ALA A 390 3.50 -10.70 10.43
N VAL A 391 2.35 -10.23 9.94
CA VAL A 391 2.12 -8.81 9.62
C VAL A 391 2.28 -7.95 10.87
N ALA A 392 1.70 -8.36 12.01
CA ALA A 392 1.79 -7.63 13.26
C ALA A 392 3.23 -7.46 13.73
N THR A 393 4.01 -8.54 13.71
CA THR A 393 5.42 -8.51 14.12
C THR A 393 6.27 -7.67 13.18
N LEU A 394 6.01 -7.74 11.86
CA LEU A 394 6.69 -6.92 10.86
C LEU A 394 6.41 -5.43 11.07
N VAL A 395 5.14 -5.05 11.21
CA VAL A 395 4.72 -3.65 11.39
C VAL A 395 5.21 -3.11 12.73
N ALA A 396 5.06 -3.86 13.83
CA ALA A 396 5.57 -3.43 15.14
C ALA A 396 7.08 -3.17 15.10
N ARG A 397 7.84 -4.05 14.44
CA ARG A 397 9.29 -3.89 14.32
C ARG A 397 9.67 -2.74 13.40
N PHE A 398 8.94 -2.53 12.31
CA PHE A 398 9.08 -1.38 11.44
C PHE A 398 8.85 -0.08 12.21
N VAL A 399 7.73 0.04 12.93
CA VAL A 399 7.40 1.21 13.75
C VAL A 399 8.47 1.46 14.80
N ARG A 400 8.90 0.42 15.53
CA ARG A 400 9.95 0.54 16.56
C ARG A 400 11.29 1.00 16.00
N ARG A 401 11.72 0.47 14.85
CA ARG A 401 12.98 0.86 14.20
C ARG A 401 12.90 2.28 13.66
N ARG A 402 11.74 2.67 13.12
CA ARG A 402 11.60 3.95 12.44
C ARG A 402 11.30 5.10 13.40
N TYR A 403 10.58 4.81 14.48
CA TYR A 403 10.14 5.78 15.47
C TYR A 403 10.56 5.32 16.89
N PRO A 404 11.86 5.41 17.22
CA PRO A 404 12.37 4.88 18.49
C PRO A 404 11.79 5.62 19.71
N ALA A 405 11.43 6.91 19.56
CA ALA A 405 10.85 7.73 20.62
C ALA A 405 9.40 7.32 20.99
N THR A 406 8.75 6.48 20.20
CA THR A 406 7.32 6.19 20.35
C THR A 406 7.02 5.17 21.45
N GLY A 407 8.06 4.56 22.03
CA GLY A 407 7.92 3.54 23.06
C GLY A 407 7.37 2.22 22.51
N ARG A 408 7.57 1.15 23.29
CA ARG A 408 7.21 -0.22 22.89
C ARG A 408 5.72 -0.42 22.67
N ILE A 409 4.88 0.25 23.47
CA ILE A 409 3.42 0.09 23.46
C ILE A 409 2.82 0.51 22.11
N ALA A 410 3.20 1.67 21.59
CA ALA A 410 2.64 2.17 20.33
C ALA A 410 3.08 1.34 19.11
N ALA A 411 4.30 0.82 19.13
CA ALA A 411 4.78 -0.13 18.13
C ALA A 411 3.97 -1.44 18.15
N VAL A 412 3.74 -1.99 19.35
CA VAL A 412 2.90 -3.18 19.52
C VAL A 412 1.47 -2.91 19.07
N ALA A 413 0.86 -1.79 19.48
CA ALA A 413 -0.50 -1.41 19.07
C ALA A 413 -0.63 -1.29 17.54
N SER A 414 0.32 -0.61 16.89
CA SER A 414 0.35 -0.51 15.41
C SER A 414 0.47 -1.88 14.76
N GLY A 415 1.29 -2.77 15.32
CA GLY A 415 1.41 -4.14 14.87
C GLY A 415 0.12 -4.93 15.03
N VAL A 416 -0.48 -4.93 16.23
CA VAL A 416 -1.72 -5.65 16.51
C VAL A 416 -2.84 -5.17 15.58
N LEU A 417 -3.01 -3.87 15.39
CA LEU A 417 -4.01 -3.32 14.48
C LEU A 417 -3.75 -3.75 13.02
N ALA A 418 -2.51 -3.68 12.54
CA ALA A 418 -2.20 -4.15 11.19
C ALA A 418 -2.41 -5.66 11.02
N GLY A 419 -2.06 -6.46 12.03
CA GLY A 419 -2.23 -7.91 12.02
C GLY A 419 -3.69 -8.33 12.08
N LEU A 420 -4.49 -7.70 12.93
CA LEU A 420 -5.95 -7.91 12.98
C LEU A 420 -6.60 -7.45 11.68
N GLY A 421 -6.21 -6.28 11.18
CA GLY A 421 -6.74 -5.73 9.93
C GLY A 421 -6.49 -6.68 8.77
N TYR A 422 -5.31 -7.31 8.73
CA TYR A 422 -5.02 -8.40 7.80
C TYR A 422 -5.85 -9.65 8.10
N ALA A 423 -5.81 -10.18 9.33
CA ALA A 423 -6.35 -11.50 9.67
C ALA A 423 -7.86 -11.69 9.42
N VAL A 424 -8.63 -10.60 9.40
CA VAL A 424 -10.09 -10.66 9.24
C VAL A 424 -10.47 -10.94 7.79
N ILE A 425 -10.66 -9.93 6.92
CA ILE A 425 -11.11 -10.16 5.54
C ILE A 425 -9.95 -10.24 4.53
N PRO A 426 -8.96 -9.32 4.53
CA PRO A 426 -7.85 -9.40 3.58
C PRO A 426 -7.14 -10.75 3.64
N GLY A 427 -6.94 -11.27 4.84
CA GLY A 427 -6.29 -12.53 5.11
C GLY A 427 -7.07 -13.69 4.52
N ILE A 428 -8.38 -13.75 4.77
CA ILE A 428 -9.23 -14.84 4.24
C ILE A 428 -9.22 -14.82 2.71
N VAL A 429 -9.38 -13.64 2.12
CA VAL A 429 -9.34 -13.43 0.67
C VAL A 429 -7.98 -13.82 0.10
N VAL A 430 -6.89 -13.26 0.63
CA VAL A 430 -5.51 -13.57 0.19
C VAL A 430 -5.23 -15.05 0.32
N THR A 431 -5.70 -15.68 1.38
CA THR A 431 -5.52 -17.10 1.67
C THR A 431 -6.26 -17.97 0.65
N ALA A 432 -7.50 -17.63 0.32
CA ALA A 432 -8.27 -18.30 -0.73
C ALA A 432 -7.64 -18.14 -2.13
N TYR A 433 -7.07 -16.96 -2.44
CA TYR A 433 -6.42 -16.68 -3.72
C TYR A 433 -4.93 -17.01 -3.77
N LEU A 434 -4.35 -17.45 -2.66
CA LEU A 434 -2.92 -17.71 -2.53
C LEU A 434 -2.39 -18.71 -3.59
N PRO A 435 -3.12 -19.78 -3.95
CA PRO A 435 -2.74 -20.70 -5.03
C PRO A 435 -2.48 -20.02 -6.38
N PHE A 436 -3.21 -18.94 -6.68
CA PHE A 436 -3.10 -18.22 -7.95
C PHE A 436 -2.06 -17.10 -7.90
N ILE A 437 -1.87 -16.47 -6.73
CA ILE A 437 -0.94 -15.34 -6.55
C ILE A 437 0.50 -15.84 -6.42
N ALA A 438 0.71 -16.94 -5.68
CA ALA A 438 2.05 -17.42 -5.35
C ALA A 438 2.92 -17.79 -6.57
N PRO A 439 2.41 -18.44 -7.64
CA PRO A 439 3.19 -18.69 -8.84
C PRO A 439 3.70 -17.40 -9.49
N ILE A 440 2.85 -16.35 -9.56
CA ILE A 440 3.24 -15.06 -10.13
C ILE A 440 4.39 -14.45 -9.32
N VAL A 441 4.26 -14.44 -7.99
CA VAL A 441 5.30 -13.93 -7.09
C VAL A 441 6.59 -14.75 -7.21
N ALA A 442 6.50 -16.07 -7.26
CA ALA A 442 7.65 -16.96 -7.43
C ALA A 442 8.36 -16.68 -8.77
N GLY A 443 7.61 -16.50 -9.86
CA GLY A 443 8.14 -16.12 -11.18
C GLY A 443 8.91 -14.80 -11.15
N ILE A 444 8.34 -13.76 -10.54
CA ILE A 444 9.01 -12.45 -10.37
C ILE A 444 10.32 -12.60 -9.56
N LEU A 445 10.29 -13.39 -8.48
CA LEU A 445 11.48 -13.65 -7.65
C LEU A 445 12.57 -14.45 -8.39
N VAL A 446 12.19 -15.41 -9.23
CA VAL A 446 13.14 -16.16 -10.08
C VAL A 446 13.78 -15.25 -11.13
N LEU A 447 12.97 -14.45 -11.84
CA LEU A 447 13.45 -13.55 -12.89
C LEU A 447 14.36 -12.44 -12.34
N SER A 448 13.99 -11.85 -11.21
CA SER A 448 14.81 -10.80 -10.55
C SER A 448 16.18 -11.28 -10.11
N ARG A 449 16.33 -12.56 -9.77
CA ARG A 449 17.63 -13.16 -9.45
C ARG A 449 18.48 -13.46 -10.68
N ARG A 450 17.86 -13.87 -11.79
CA ARG A 450 18.58 -14.13 -13.06
C ARG A 450 19.15 -12.85 -13.67
N GLY A 451 18.39 -11.75 -13.62
CA GLY A 451 18.84 -10.45 -14.14
C GLY A 451 20.10 -9.90 -13.47
N ARG A 452 20.28 -10.13 -12.16
CA ARG A 452 21.45 -9.66 -11.41
C ARG A 452 22.75 -10.43 -11.68
N ARG A 453 22.68 -11.64 -12.22
CA ARG A 453 23.89 -12.42 -12.56
C ARG A 453 24.52 -12.02 -13.90
N ARG A 454 23.81 -11.24 -14.72
CA ARG A 454 24.22 -10.90 -16.09
C ARG A 454 24.95 -9.57 -16.24
N THR A 455 25.06 -8.73 -15.22
CA THR A 455 26.00 -7.59 -15.27
C THR A 455 27.42 -8.15 -15.24
N PRO A 456 28.17 -8.08 -16.36
CA PRO A 456 29.56 -8.48 -16.37
C PRO A 456 30.29 -7.60 -15.35
N ARG A 457 31.14 -8.21 -14.52
CA ARG A 457 32.20 -7.45 -13.86
C ARG A 457 33.02 -6.86 -15.01
N GLU A 458 32.86 -5.57 -15.29
CA GLU A 458 33.82 -4.87 -16.13
C GLU A 458 35.19 -5.16 -15.55
N LEU A 459 36.00 -5.84 -16.35
CA LEU A 459 37.40 -6.08 -16.09
C LEU A 459 38.03 -4.72 -15.81
N SER A 460 38.54 -4.54 -14.59
CA SER A 460 39.34 -3.37 -14.26
C SER A 460 40.41 -3.21 -15.34
N PRO A 461 40.56 -2.03 -15.97
CA PRO A 461 41.63 -1.81 -16.93
C PRO A 461 42.93 -2.05 -16.18
N THR A 462 43.66 -3.07 -16.62
CA THR A 462 45.00 -3.38 -16.12
C THR A 462 45.86 -2.19 -16.54
N PHE A 463 46.17 -1.30 -15.59
CA PHE A 463 47.20 -0.30 -15.77
C PHE A 463 48.53 -1.05 -15.90
N THR A 464 48.99 -1.26 -17.13
CA THR A 464 50.38 -1.60 -17.41
C THR A 464 51.18 -0.31 -17.42
N PRO A 465 52.08 -0.07 -16.45
CA PRO A 465 53.05 1.00 -16.57
C PRO A 465 54.07 0.58 -17.63
N SER A 466 54.13 1.31 -18.74
CA SER A 466 55.27 1.28 -19.65
C SER A 466 56.42 2.05 -19.02
N PHE A 467 57.53 1.35 -18.78
CA PHE A 467 58.84 1.93 -18.49
C PHE A 467 59.46 2.57 -19.72
#